data_AF-A0A3M7LBX5-F1
#
_entry.id   AF-A0A3M7LBX5-F1
#
_cell.length_a   1.000
_cell.length_b   1.000
_cell.length_c   1.000
_cell.angle_alpha   90.00
_cell.angle_beta   90.00
_cell.angle_gamma   90.00
#
_symmetry.space_group_name_H-M   'P 1'
#
loop_
_entity.id
_entity.type
_entity.pdbx_description
1 polymer ?
#
loop_
_entity_poly.entity_id
_entity_poly.type
_entity_poly.pdbx_seq_one_letter_code
_entity_poly.pdbx_strand_id
1 'polypeptide(L)'
;MANSLDHAKHNHTLCKNLRDGNIFYDWCVTTAFYSALHYVNLKILPCKISQDTITNIKEAQQKLNSPTLHDTRLKLVKLQCDTIAKQYRWLKDHAHNARYVTYKIPVGNADKAIDFLNKIAKYCTTK
;
A
#
# COMPACT_ATOMS: atom_id res chain seq x y z
N MET A 1 -2.71 20.56 -0.99
CA MET A 1 -2.81 19.11 -0.72
C MET A 1 -1.50 18.47 -1.20
N ALA A 2 -0.84 17.66 -0.39
CA ALA A 2 0.42 17.03 -0.82
C ALA A 2 0.16 16.00 -1.94
N ASN A 3 1.10 15.87 -2.88
CA ASN A 3 1.00 14.91 -3.98
C ASN A 3 1.05 13.47 -3.40
N SER A 4 0.43 12.48 -4.06
CA SER A 4 0.51 11.07 -3.68
C SER A 4 1.95 10.60 -3.44
N LEU A 5 2.93 11.07 -4.21
CA LEU A 5 4.33 10.74 -3.98
C LEU A 5 4.88 11.27 -2.65
N ASP A 6 4.49 12.48 -2.25
CA ASP A 6 4.95 13.07 -0.98
C ASP A 6 4.34 12.33 0.21
N HIS A 7 3.05 11.99 0.13
CA HIS A 7 2.41 11.13 1.12
C HIS A 7 3.07 9.74 1.19
N ALA A 8 3.43 9.16 0.04
CA ALA A 8 4.14 7.89 -0.01
C ALA A 8 5.48 7.98 0.72
N LYS A 9 6.30 8.98 0.39
CA LYS A 9 7.61 9.22 1.01
C LYS A 9 7.51 9.53 2.49
N HIS A 10 6.58 10.40 2.90
CA HIS A 10 6.36 10.74 4.30
C HIS A 10 6.07 9.51 5.16
N ASN A 11 5.10 8.68 4.73
CA ASN A 11 4.76 7.44 5.43
C ASN A 11 5.89 6.41 5.38
N HIS A 12 6.68 6.38 4.30
CA HIS A 12 7.86 5.52 4.21
C HIS A 12 8.90 5.92 5.25
N THR A 13 9.24 7.21 5.33
CA THR A 13 10.19 7.72 6.34
C THR A 13 9.71 7.39 7.75
N LEU A 14 8.43 7.59 8.06
CA LEU A 14 7.88 7.23 9.36
C LEU A 14 8.01 5.72 9.63
N CYS A 15 7.66 4.87 8.66
CA CYS A 15 7.81 3.42 8.77
C CYS A 15 9.26 3.02 9.11
N LYS A 16 10.23 3.61 8.41
CA LYS A 16 11.65 3.39 8.66
C LYS A 16 12.06 3.84 10.06
N ASN A 17 11.65 5.04 10.48
CA ASN A 17 11.99 5.58 11.81
C ASN A 17 11.44 4.69 12.94
N LEU A 18 10.21 4.19 12.80
CA LEU A 18 9.60 3.26 13.77
C LEU A 18 10.38 1.95 13.83
N ARG A 19 10.76 1.41 12.67
CA ARG A 19 11.55 0.18 12.60
C ARG A 19 12.93 0.36 13.23
N ASP A 20 13.67 1.40 12.84
CA ASP A 20 15.02 1.69 13.32
C ASP A 20 15.02 1.97 14.83
N GLY A 21 13.97 2.62 15.33
CA GLY A 21 13.76 2.86 16.75
C GLY A 21 13.35 1.62 17.56
N ASN A 22 13.05 0.48 16.91
CA ASN A 22 12.52 -0.73 17.53
C ASN A 22 11.24 -0.49 18.36
N ILE A 23 10.37 0.40 17.89
CA ILE A 23 9.15 0.81 18.59
C ILE A 23 7.92 0.66 17.69
N PHE A 24 6.77 0.39 18.32
CA PHE A 24 5.45 0.37 17.68
C PHE A 24 5.41 -0.43 16.37
N TYR A 25 5.69 -1.73 16.45
CA TYR A 25 5.73 -2.61 15.27
C TYR A 25 4.40 -2.71 14.52
N ASP A 26 3.28 -2.53 15.21
CA ASP A 26 1.95 -2.36 14.63
C ASP A 26 1.86 -1.12 13.74
N TRP A 27 2.43 0.00 14.18
CA TRP A 27 2.53 1.22 13.40
C TRP A 27 3.54 1.10 12.26
N CYS A 28 4.62 0.34 12.43
CA CYS A 28 5.54 0.03 11.33
C CYS A 28 4.80 -0.66 10.17
N VAL A 29 4.03 -1.73 10.46
CA VAL A 29 3.23 -2.43 9.45
C VAL A 29 2.15 -1.52 8.86
N THR A 30 1.47 -0.74 9.70
CA THR A 30 0.40 0.17 9.28
C THR A 30 0.91 1.25 8.33
N THR A 31 1.97 1.95 8.72
CA THR A 31 2.59 3.01 7.90
C THR A 31 3.21 2.45 6.62
N ALA A 32 3.74 1.22 6.64
CA ALA A 32 4.16 0.52 5.42
C ALA A 32 3.01 0.35 4.43
N PHE A 33 1.85 -0.12 4.90
CA PHE A 33 0.69 -0.26 4.02
C PHE A 33 0.20 1.08 3.47
N TYR A 34 0.07 2.11 4.31
CA TYR A 34 -0.38 3.43 3.84
C TYR A 34 0.63 4.07 2.87
N SER A 35 1.93 3.88 3.07
CA SER A 35 2.94 4.29 2.10
C SER A 35 2.80 3.53 0.78
N ALA A 36 2.70 2.19 0.84
CA ALA A 36 2.52 1.34 -0.34
C ALA A 36 1.26 1.70 -1.13
N LEU A 37 0.15 2.01 -0.46
CA LEU A 37 -1.10 2.48 -1.08
C LEU A 37 -0.88 3.73 -1.94
N HIS A 38 -0.06 4.68 -1.50
CA HIS A 38 0.23 5.87 -2.27
C HIS A 38 1.16 5.57 -3.45
N TYR A 39 2.19 4.74 -3.25
CA TYR A 39 3.06 4.29 -4.33
C TYR A 39 2.29 3.56 -5.45
N VAL A 40 1.42 2.60 -5.10
CA VAL A 40 0.67 1.88 -6.12
C VAL A 40 -0.33 2.76 -6.84
N ASN A 41 -0.94 3.76 -6.20
CA ASN A 41 -1.84 4.69 -6.87
C ASN A 41 -1.14 5.43 -8.02
N LEU A 42 0.16 5.75 -7.89
CA LEU A 42 0.95 6.38 -8.96
C LEU A 42 1.16 5.47 -10.19
N LYS A 43 1.07 4.15 -10.02
CA LYS A 43 1.23 3.18 -11.12
C LYS A 43 -0.09 2.68 -11.69
N ILE A 44 -1.10 2.46 -10.84
CA ILE A 44 -2.39 1.91 -11.26
C ILE A 44 -3.39 2.99 -11.72
N LEU A 45 -3.06 4.27 -11.54
CA LEU A 45 -3.86 5.40 -12.01
C LEU A 45 -2.99 6.43 -12.76
N PRO A 46 -3.56 7.12 -13.76
CA PRO A 46 -4.85 6.83 -14.37
C PRO A 46 -4.82 5.47 -15.10
N CYS A 47 -5.96 4.78 -15.19
CA CYS A 47 -6.07 3.53 -15.96
C CYS A 47 -7.37 3.47 -16.76
N LYS A 48 -7.43 2.53 -17.72
CA LYS A 48 -8.64 2.27 -18.50
C LYS A 48 -9.42 1.11 -17.89
N ILE A 49 -10.69 1.35 -17.59
CA ILE A 49 -11.65 0.31 -17.22
C ILE A 49 -12.80 0.39 -18.23
N SER A 50 -12.93 -0.63 -19.07
CA SER A 50 -13.81 -0.62 -20.25
C SER A 50 -13.44 0.53 -21.21
N GLN A 51 -14.35 1.48 -21.47
CA GLN A 51 -14.09 2.64 -22.32
C GLN A 51 -13.72 3.91 -21.53
N ASP A 52 -13.79 3.87 -20.20
CA ASP A 52 -13.58 5.04 -19.36
C ASP A 52 -12.13 5.16 -18.89
N THR A 53 -11.63 6.39 -18.86
CA THR A 53 -10.36 6.71 -18.20
C THR A 53 -10.63 7.07 -16.75
N ILE A 54 -10.13 6.25 -15.84
CA ILE A 54 -10.36 6.37 -14.41
C ILE A 54 -9.15 7.01 -13.77
N THR A 55 -9.37 8.11 -13.04
CA THR A 55 -8.28 8.92 -12.46
C THR A 55 -8.18 8.78 -10.95
N ASN A 56 -9.20 8.20 -10.30
CA ASN A 56 -9.20 7.96 -8.86
C ASN A 56 -9.82 6.60 -8.50
N ILE A 57 -9.47 6.12 -7.31
CA ILE A 57 -9.88 4.78 -6.85
C ILE A 57 -11.37 4.68 -6.53
N LYS A 58 -12.05 5.78 -6.19
CA LYS A 58 -13.49 5.76 -5.89
C LYS A 58 -14.30 5.46 -7.15
N GLU A 59 -13.96 6.12 -8.27
CA GLU A 59 -14.51 5.80 -9.59
C GLU A 59 -14.22 4.35 -9.99
N ALA A 60 -12.98 3.88 -9.78
CA ALA A 60 -12.63 2.49 -10.06
C ALA A 60 -13.46 1.51 -9.21
N GLN A 61 -13.76 1.84 -7.95
CA GLN A 61 -14.57 0.99 -7.08
C GLN A 61 -15.99 0.83 -7.64
N GLN A 62 -16.61 1.93 -8.04
CA GLN A 62 -17.94 1.93 -8.63
C GLN A 62 -17.98 1.10 -9.91
N LYS A 63 -17.00 1.29 -10.80
CA LYS A 63 -16.93 0.56 -12.07
C LYS A 63 -16.62 -0.93 -11.92
N LEU A 64 -15.81 -1.31 -10.92
CA LEU A 64 -15.43 -2.70 -10.69
C LEU A 64 -16.37 -3.45 -9.73
N ASN A 65 -17.42 -2.77 -9.22
CA ASN A 65 -18.34 -3.25 -8.19
C ASN A 65 -17.61 -3.94 -7.02
N SER A 66 -16.58 -3.26 -6.50
CA SER A 66 -15.69 -3.82 -5.47
C SER A 66 -16.14 -3.38 -4.07
N PRO A 67 -16.10 -4.27 -3.07
CA PRO A 67 -16.70 -4.00 -1.75
C PRO A 67 -16.02 -2.85 -1.00
N THR A 68 -14.69 -2.73 -1.10
CA THR A 68 -13.93 -1.68 -0.41
C THR A 68 -12.90 -1.03 -1.32
N LEU A 69 -12.50 0.20 -0.98
CA LEU A 69 -11.43 0.92 -1.68
C LEU A 69 -10.07 0.20 -1.61
N HIS A 70 -9.82 -0.58 -0.56
CA HIS A 70 -8.58 -1.35 -0.43
C HIS A 70 -8.62 -2.59 -1.34
N ASP A 71 -9.77 -3.25 -1.45
CA ASP A 71 -9.96 -4.38 -2.35
C ASP A 71 -9.93 -3.95 -3.82
N THR A 72 -10.48 -2.77 -4.13
CA THR A 72 -10.37 -2.16 -5.47
C THR A 72 -8.90 -1.98 -5.86
N ARG A 73 -8.09 -1.37 -4.98
CA ARG A 73 -6.65 -1.21 -5.23
C ARG A 73 -5.97 -2.56 -5.41
N LEU A 74 -6.25 -3.53 -4.55
CA LEU A 74 -5.64 -4.86 -4.67
C LEU A 74 -6.03 -5.54 -5.99
N LYS A 75 -7.27 -5.38 -6.46
CA LYS A 75 -7.72 -5.89 -7.77
C LYS A 75 -6.93 -5.24 -8.91
N LEU A 76 -6.77 -3.92 -8.90
CA LEU A 76 -5.99 -3.20 -9.90
C LEU A 76 -4.49 -3.56 -9.85
N VAL A 77 -3.91 -3.66 -8.66
CA VAL A 77 -2.51 -4.09 -8.47
C VAL A 77 -2.29 -5.49 -9.04
N LYS A 78 -3.20 -6.43 -8.82
CA LYS A 78 -3.10 -7.78 -9.44
C LYS A 78 -3.14 -7.74 -10.97
N LEU A 79 -3.98 -6.87 -11.54
CA LEU A 79 -4.16 -6.78 -12.98
C LEU A 79 -2.99 -6.08 -13.68
N GLN A 80 -2.40 -5.06 -13.05
CA GLN A 80 -1.43 -4.17 -13.69
C GLN A 80 0.00 -4.29 -13.13
N CYS A 81 0.15 -4.89 -11.95
CA CYS A 81 1.40 -4.92 -11.19
C CYS A 81 1.58 -6.27 -10.47
N ASP A 82 1.35 -7.39 -11.17
CA ASP A 82 1.33 -8.73 -10.57
C ASP A 82 2.60 -9.06 -9.77
N THR A 83 3.77 -8.59 -10.24
CA THR A 83 5.09 -8.72 -9.59
C THR A 83 5.10 -8.30 -8.12
N ILE A 84 4.30 -7.30 -7.74
CA ILE A 84 4.23 -6.77 -6.37
C ILE A 84 2.90 -7.10 -5.66
N ALA A 85 1.98 -7.81 -6.32
CA ALA A 85 0.63 -8.03 -5.80
C ALA A 85 0.61 -8.86 -4.52
N LYS A 86 1.54 -9.82 -4.37
CA LYS A 86 1.67 -10.64 -3.15
C LYS A 86 2.11 -9.80 -1.95
N GLN A 87 3.10 -8.92 -2.15
CA GLN A 87 3.65 -8.03 -1.14
C GLN A 87 2.60 -7.00 -0.71
N TYR A 88 1.90 -6.40 -1.68
CA TYR A 88 0.85 -5.43 -1.40
C TYR A 88 -0.33 -6.06 -0.63
N ARG A 89 -0.76 -7.27 -1.01
CA ARG A 89 -1.79 -8.02 -0.26
C ARG A 89 -1.34 -8.27 1.18
N TRP A 90 -0.10 -8.74 1.36
CA TRP A 90 0.42 -9.04 2.69
C TRP A 90 0.40 -7.80 3.59
N LEU A 91 0.86 -6.64 3.09
CA LEU A 91 0.81 -5.38 3.82
C LEU A 91 -0.61 -4.97 4.19
N LYS A 92 -1.56 -5.05 3.25
CA LYS A 92 -2.98 -4.75 3.49
C LYS A 92 -3.55 -5.59 4.64
N ASP A 93 -3.34 -6.90 4.59
CA ASP A 93 -3.92 -7.82 5.55
C ASP A 93 -3.28 -7.66 6.94
N HIS A 94 -1.97 -7.47 6.99
CA HIS A 94 -1.25 -7.28 8.26
C HIS A 94 -1.51 -5.91 8.88
N ALA A 95 -1.74 -4.86 8.08
CA ALA A 95 -2.17 -3.55 8.59
C ALA A 95 -3.62 -3.57 9.09
N HIS A 96 -4.49 -4.42 8.53
CA HIS A 96 -5.82 -4.63 9.10
C HIS A 96 -5.73 -5.34 10.46
N ASN A 97 -4.94 -6.42 10.53
CA ASN A 97 -4.70 -7.15 11.78
C ASN A 97 -4.09 -6.26 12.87
N ALA A 98 -3.05 -5.48 12.52
CA ALA A 98 -2.36 -4.59 13.46
C ALA A 98 -3.30 -3.54 14.10
N ARG A 99 -4.26 -3.03 13.31
CA ARG A 99 -5.16 -1.96 13.77
C ARG A 99 -6.40 -2.46 14.50
N TYR A 100 -6.92 -3.63 14.12
CA TYR A 100 -8.25 -4.05 14.55
C TYR A 100 -8.27 -5.37 15.32
N VAL A 101 -7.17 -6.14 15.31
CA VAL A 101 -7.08 -7.42 16.01
C VAL A 101 -6.09 -7.34 17.16
N THR A 102 -4.86 -6.89 16.92
CA THR A 102 -3.84 -6.79 17.97
C THR A 102 -2.69 -5.86 17.58
N TYR A 103 -2.27 -5.02 18.54
CA TYR A 103 -1.07 -4.18 18.41
C TYR A 103 0.23 -4.96 18.72
N LYS A 104 0.13 -6.18 19.29
CA LYS A 104 1.28 -7.01 19.65
C LYS A 104 1.84 -7.70 18.41
N ILE A 105 2.49 -6.92 17.56
CA ILE A 105 3.09 -7.38 16.31
C ILE A 105 4.54 -7.81 16.55
N PRO A 106 4.96 -9.02 16.12
CA PRO A 106 6.35 -9.45 16.22
C PRO A 106 7.28 -8.58 15.36
N VAL A 107 8.52 -8.40 15.81
CA VAL A 107 9.55 -7.64 15.07
C VAL A 107 9.76 -8.16 13.64
N GLY A 108 9.72 -9.48 13.43
CA GLY A 108 9.87 -10.07 12.10
C GLY A 108 8.79 -9.64 11.09
N ASN A 109 7.59 -9.26 11.57
CA ASN A 109 6.56 -8.68 10.71
C ASN A 109 6.89 -7.23 10.34
N ALA A 110 7.48 -6.45 11.25
CA ALA A 110 7.95 -5.10 10.96
C ALA A 110 9.10 -5.12 9.93
N ASP A 111 10.06 -6.04 10.08
CA ASP A 111 11.14 -6.28 9.10
C ASP A 111 10.58 -6.58 7.71
N LYS A 112 9.66 -7.54 7.65
CA LYS A 112 9.01 -7.95 6.41
C LYS A 112 8.19 -6.82 5.79
N ALA A 113 7.54 -5.99 6.60
CA ALA A 113 6.78 -4.84 6.12
C ALA A 113 7.69 -3.81 5.43
N ILE A 114 8.85 -3.51 6.01
CA ILE A 114 9.86 -2.62 5.40
C ILE A 114 10.41 -3.21 4.09
N ASP A 115 10.77 -4.49 4.07
CA ASP A 115 11.25 -5.15 2.84
C ASP A 115 10.19 -5.09 1.72
N PHE A 116 8.93 -5.39 2.06
CA PHE A 116 7.83 -5.34 1.10
C PHE A 116 7.53 -3.92 0.63
N LEU A 117 7.55 -2.94 1.53
CA LEU A 117 7.43 -1.53 1.17
C LEU A 117 8.53 -1.10 0.21
N ASN A 118 9.78 -1.45 0.49
CA ASN A 118 10.93 -1.12 -0.36
C ASN A 118 10.79 -1.70 -1.77
N LYS A 119 10.36 -2.97 -1.87
CA LYS A 119 10.09 -3.63 -3.16
C LYS A 119 8.99 -2.91 -3.95
N ILE A 120 7.90 -2.55 -3.29
CA ILE A 120 6.78 -1.80 -3.92
C ILE A 120 7.25 -0.41 -4.34
N ALA A 121 7.91 0.34 -3.46
CA ALA A 121 8.40 1.68 -3.74
C ALA A 121 9.36 1.68 -4.95
N LYS A 122 10.31 0.73 -4.99
CA LYS A 122 11.23 0.57 -6.12
C LYS A 122 10.48 0.30 -7.42
N TYR A 123 9.56 -0.67 -7.42
CA TYR A 123 8.73 -0.99 -8.58
C TYR A 123 7.92 0.23 -9.08
N CYS A 124 7.31 0.97 -8.16
CA CYS A 124 6.43 2.09 -8.48
C CYS A 124 7.16 3.38 -8.87
N THR A 125 8.45 3.52 -8.56
CA THR A 125 9.23 4.73 -8.85
C THR A 125 10.28 4.55 -9.94
N THR A 126 10.55 3.32 -10.36
CA THR A 126 11.38 3.04 -11.54
C THR A 126 10.59 3.39 -12.81
N LYS A 127 11.24 4.11 -13.73
CA LYS A 127 10.68 4.47 -15.04
C LYS A 127 10.55 3.24 -15.92
#